data_AF-A0A425WIG7-F1
#
_entry.id   AF-A0A425WIG7-F1
#
_cell.length_a   1.000
_cell.length_b   1.000
_cell.length_c   1.000
_cell.angle_alpha   90.00
_cell.angle_beta   90.00
_cell.angle_gamma   90.00
#
_symmetry.space_group_name_H-M   'P 1'
#
loop_
_entity.id
_entity.type
_entity.pdbx_description
1 polymer ?
#
loop_
_entity_poly.entity_id
_entity_poly.type
_entity_poly.pdbx_seq_one_letter_code
_entity_poly.pdbx_strand_id
1 'polypeptide(L)'
;MLLRLGALWHAPAVDVERLPNEYNLRLVVDQCRADEIGEMPDPIDKLTGIRSVHIDVLSAITAGISKVSKSKEIEWRLLSLDQNACLDLLAKSYPHLLLDDAAIAGYRKFFQELFSCTEGAVLWHCSLGRGWCGMVSMLVETALSVPYADIEDDHLATNTYCPIAEVGNSGASMRSAFSGFHA
;
A
#
# COMPACT_ATOMS: atom_id res chain seq x y z
N MET A 1 3.27 12.50 -13.97
CA MET A 1 4.35 11.95 -13.10
C MET A 1 3.73 10.95 -12.14
N LEU A 2 4.48 9.94 -11.72
CA LEU A 2 3.99 8.85 -10.88
C LEU A 2 4.84 8.78 -9.60
N LEU A 3 4.19 8.72 -8.43
CA LEU A 3 4.85 8.77 -7.13
C LEU A 3 4.37 7.60 -6.25
N ARG A 4 5.30 6.93 -5.57
CA ARG A 4 5.04 5.93 -4.53
C ARG A 4 5.63 6.41 -3.21
N LEU A 5 4.80 6.50 -2.15
CA LEU A 5 5.24 6.90 -0.81
C LEU A 5 4.71 5.92 0.26
N GLY A 6 5.23 6.06 1.49
CA GLY A 6 4.53 5.63 2.71
C GLY A 6 3.38 6.56 3.07
N ALA A 7 2.69 6.28 4.17
CA ALA A 7 1.53 7.07 4.57
C ALA A 7 1.86 8.52 4.91
N LEU A 8 0.89 9.41 4.69
CA LEU A 8 1.08 10.86 4.84
C LEU A 8 0.78 11.35 6.26
N TRP A 9 0.15 10.54 7.11
CA TRP A 9 -0.14 10.89 8.51
C TRP A 9 1.10 11.17 9.38
N HIS A 10 2.29 10.73 8.96
CA HIS A 10 3.58 11.10 9.58
C HIS A 10 4.41 12.09 8.75
N ALA A 11 3.92 12.50 7.58
CA ALA A 11 4.67 13.38 6.70
C ALA A 11 4.81 14.78 7.34
N PRO A 12 6.03 15.36 7.35
CA PRO A 12 6.21 16.75 7.73
C PRO A 12 5.31 17.67 6.90
N ALA A 13 4.76 18.72 7.53
CA ALA A 13 3.86 19.65 6.83
C ALA A 13 4.50 20.24 5.56
N VAL A 14 5.81 20.52 5.60
CA VAL A 14 6.57 20.99 4.45
C VAL A 14 6.53 20.00 3.29
N ASP A 15 6.65 18.70 3.54
CA ASP A 15 6.62 17.70 2.46
C ASP A 15 5.22 17.55 1.88
N VAL A 16 4.17 17.62 2.71
CA VAL A 16 2.77 17.62 2.26
C VAL A 16 2.48 18.83 1.37
N GLU A 17 2.99 20.01 1.70
CA GLU A 17 2.84 21.23 0.90
C GLU A 17 3.57 21.17 -0.44
N ARG A 18 4.67 20.41 -0.53
CA ARG A 18 5.42 20.25 -1.79
C ARG A 18 4.66 19.42 -2.82
N LEU A 19 3.86 18.45 -2.39
CA LEU A 19 3.12 17.55 -3.27
C LEU A 19 2.28 18.30 -4.33
N PRO A 20 1.34 19.20 -3.96
CA PRO A 20 0.58 19.96 -4.96
C PRO A 20 1.43 21.01 -5.69
N ASN A 21 2.37 21.65 -4.99
CA ASN A 21 3.04 22.86 -5.49
C ASN A 21 4.27 22.58 -6.38
N GLU A 22 5.10 21.61 -6.00
CA GLU A 22 6.32 21.25 -6.72
C GLU A 22 6.08 20.08 -7.67
N TYR A 23 5.31 19.08 -7.22
CA TYR A 23 5.08 17.86 -7.99
C TYR A 23 3.81 17.92 -8.83
N ASN A 24 3.04 19.02 -8.76
CA ASN A 24 1.75 19.18 -9.44
C ASN A 24 0.83 17.97 -9.18
N LEU A 25 0.80 17.49 -7.93
CA LEU A 25 -0.05 16.37 -7.52
C LEU A 25 -1.52 16.71 -7.80
N ARG A 26 -2.27 15.74 -8.34
CA ARG A 26 -3.71 15.88 -8.65
C ARG A 26 -4.57 14.74 -8.14
N LEU A 27 -3.97 13.56 -7.94
CA LEU A 27 -4.66 12.39 -7.43
C LEU A 27 -3.82 11.68 -6.37
N VAL A 28 -4.44 11.36 -5.23
CA VAL A 28 -3.93 10.44 -4.21
C VAL A 28 -4.78 9.17 -4.23
N VAL A 29 -4.12 8.02 -4.29
CA VAL A 29 -4.73 6.71 -4.10
C VAL A 29 -4.21 6.10 -2.80
N ASP A 30 -5.05 6.14 -1.77
CA ASP A 30 -4.76 5.56 -0.47
C ASP A 30 -5.13 4.07 -0.46
N GLN A 31 -4.16 3.23 -0.15
CA GLN A 31 -4.29 1.77 -0.10
C GLN A 31 -4.05 1.23 1.32
N CYS A 32 -4.05 2.10 2.33
CA CYS A 32 -4.07 1.68 3.73
C CYS A 32 -5.41 1.01 4.05
N ARG A 33 -5.44 0.14 5.06
CA ARG A 33 -6.68 -0.47 5.49
C ARG A 33 -7.58 0.56 6.17
N ALA A 34 -8.88 0.30 6.17
CA ALA A 34 -9.87 1.20 6.77
C ALA A 34 -9.65 1.43 8.28
N ASP A 35 -9.14 0.42 9.01
CA ASP A 35 -8.77 0.54 10.42
C ASP A 35 -7.56 1.46 10.63
N GLU A 36 -6.52 1.32 9.80
CA GLU A 36 -5.34 2.22 9.82
C GLU A 36 -5.73 3.68 9.59
N ILE A 37 -6.57 3.95 8.59
CA ILE A 37 -7.07 5.30 8.27
C ILE A 37 -7.91 5.86 9.42
N GLY A 38 -8.70 5.01 10.09
CA GLY A 38 -9.52 5.41 11.23
C GLY A 38 -8.69 5.79 12.46
N GLU A 39 -7.56 5.13 12.67
CA GLU A 39 -6.63 5.44 13.77
C GLU A 39 -5.75 6.65 13.46
N MET A 40 -5.20 6.71 12.25
CA MET A 40 -4.22 7.70 11.82
C MET A 40 -4.57 8.20 10.41
N PRO A 41 -5.48 9.18 10.28
CA PRO A 41 -5.85 9.69 8.96
C PRO A 41 -4.75 10.56 8.36
N ASP A 42 -4.59 10.48 7.05
CA ASP A 42 -3.75 11.40 6.29
C ASP A 42 -4.23 12.86 6.44
N PRO A 43 -3.34 13.86 6.33
CA PRO A 43 -3.67 15.27 6.41
C PRO A 43 -4.33 15.77 5.11
N ILE A 44 -5.47 15.19 4.74
CA ILE A 44 -6.21 15.48 3.51
C ILE A 44 -6.70 16.93 3.46
N ASP A 45 -6.91 17.57 4.61
CA ASP A 45 -7.22 19.00 4.72
C ASP A 45 -6.14 19.88 4.08
N LYS A 46 -4.87 19.46 4.13
CA LYS A 46 -3.74 20.15 3.49
C LYS A 46 -3.60 19.86 2.00
N LEU A 47 -4.33 18.87 1.48
CA LEU A 47 -4.36 18.49 0.07
C LEU A 47 -5.60 19.04 -0.63
N THR A 48 -5.96 20.30 -0.32
CA THR A 48 -7.13 20.96 -0.91
C THR A 48 -7.02 21.02 -2.44
N GLY A 49 -8.09 20.62 -3.14
CA GLY A 49 -8.13 20.57 -4.61
C GLY A 49 -7.45 19.36 -5.22
N ILE A 50 -6.88 18.47 -4.41
CA ILE A 50 -6.36 17.17 -4.84
C ILE A 50 -7.45 16.13 -4.65
N ARG A 51 -7.69 15.32 -5.68
CA ARG A 51 -8.65 14.21 -5.59
C ARG A 51 -8.01 13.11 -4.74
N SER A 52 -8.72 12.61 -3.74
CA SER A 52 -8.28 11.45 -2.94
C SER A 52 -9.27 10.29 -3.11
N VAL A 53 -8.75 9.09 -3.35
CA VAL A 53 -9.54 7.87 -3.54
C VAL A 53 -8.96 6.77 -2.67
N HIS A 54 -9.82 6.12 -1.87
CA HIS A 54 -9.44 4.95 -1.09
C HIS A 54 -9.70 3.66 -1.89
N ILE A 55 -8.67 2.83 -1.99
CA ILE A 55 -8.70 1.50 -2.63
C ILE A 55 -7.99 0.49 -1.73
N ASP A 56 -8.74 -0.14 -0.84
CA ASP A 56 -8.26 -1.26 -0.04
C ASP A 56 -8.42 -2.58 -0.81
N VAL A 57 -7.40 -2.92 -1.62
CA VAL A 57 -7.42 -4.17 -2.39
C VAL A 57 -7.21 -5.39 -1.50
N LEU A 58 -6.46 -5.26 -0.40
CA LEU A 58 -6.22 -6.37 0.52
C LEU A 58 -7.53 -6.82 1.18
N SER A 59 -8.35 -5.87 1.63
CA SER A 59 -9.69 -6.16 2.16
C SER A 59 -10.59 -6.79 1.11
N ALA A 60 -10.57 -6.30 -0.15
CA ALA A 60 -11.33 -6.91 -1.23
C ALA A 60 -10.94 -8.38 -1.48
N ILE A 61 -9.64 -8.69 -1.46
CA ILE A 61 -9.13 -10.07 -1.58
C ILE A 61 -9.60 -10.92 -0.41
N THR A 62 -9.44 -10.44 0.83
CA THR A 62 -9.88 -11.19 2.03
C THR A 62 -11.39 -11.39 2.11
N ALA A 63 -12.19 -10.46 1.56
CA ALA A 63 -13.65 -10.57 1.50
C ALA A 63 -14.13 -11.53 0.39
N GLY A 64 -13.42 -11.60 -0.74
CA GLY A 64 -13.69 -12.55 -1.83
C GLY A 64 -13.39 -14.01 -1.47
N ILE A 65 -12.50 -14.23 -0.51
CA ILE A 65 -12.25 -15.52 0.15
C ILE A 65 -13.38 -15.77 1.18
N SER A 66 -14.63 -15.87 0.73
CA SER A 66 -15.74 -16.23 1.61
C SER A 66 -15.57 -17.67 2.11
N LYS A 67 -15.48 -17.79 3.45
CA LYS A 67 -15.18 -18.98 4.26
C LYS A 67 -13.75 -19.47 4.15
N VAL A 68 -12.88 -18.99 5.05
CA VAL A 68 -12.50 -19.76 6.26
C VAL A 68 -12.11 -18.73 7.32
N SER A 69 -12.34 -19.06 8.58
CA SER A 69 -11.71 -18.58 9.81
C SER A 69 -10.16 -18.47 9.78
N LYS A 70 -9.57 -17.91 8.72
CA LYS A 70 -8.14 -17.99 8.39
C LYS A 70 -7.42 -16.65 8.21
N SER A 71 -8.12 -15.51 8.13
CA SER A 71 -7.47 -14.19 8.09
C SER A 71 -6.68 -13.94 9.37
N LYS A 72 -7.29 -14.18 10.55
CA LYS A 72 -6.58 -14.18 11.83
C LYS A 72 -5.55 -15.31 11.94
N GLU A 73 -5.75 -16.48 11.34
CA GLU A 73 -4.83 -17.62 11.45
C GLU A 73 -3.56 -17.44 10.60
N ILE A 74 -3.67 -16.83 9.41
CA ILE A 74 -2.55 -16.45 8.55
C ILE A 74 -1.77 -15.31 9.21
N GLU A 75 -2.46 -14.33 9.78
CA GLU A 75 -1.86 -13.22 10.53
C GLU A 75 -1.15 -13.70 11.82
N TRP A 76 -1.78 -14.59 12.60
CA TRP A 76 -1.17 -15.21 13.79
C TRP A 76 0.02 -16.12 13.43
N ARG A 77 -0.05 -16.81 12.28
CA ARG A 77 1.08 -17.60 11.75
C ARG A 77 2.24 -16.71 11.29
N LEU A 78 1.98 -15.61 10.57
CA LEU A 78 3.03 -14.66 10.18
C LEU A 78 3.78 -14.08 11.40
N LEU A 79 3.11 -13.93 12.54
CA LEU A 79 3.67 -13.43 13.80
C LEU A 79 4.39 -14.49 14.67
N SER A 80 4.22 -15.79 14.39
CA SER A 80 4.74 -16.91 15.20
C SER A 80 5.71 -17.85 14.47
N LEU A 81 5.93 -17.60 13.18
CA LEU A 81 6.85 -18.37 12.34
C LEU A 81 8.27 -17.78 12.41
N ASP A 82 9.28 -18.64 12.27
CA ASP A 82 10.62 -18.13 11.98
C ASP A 82 10.64 -17.40 10.62
N GLN A 83 11.65 -16.57 10.40
CA GLN A 83 11.74 -15.70 9.23
C GLN A 83 11.60 -16.45 7.90
N ASN A 84 12.09 -17.69 7.79
CA ASN A 84 12.02 -18.48 6.56
C ASN A 84 10.59 -18.98 6.31
N ALA A 85 9.90 -19.44 7.35
CA ALA A 85 8.51 -19.88 7.21
C ALA A 85 7.54 -18.72 6.93
N CYS A 86 7.85 -17.51 7.41
CA CYS A 86 7.14 -16.28 7.04
C CYS A 86 7.35 -15.93 5.55
N LEU A 87 8.60 -16.00 5.06
CA LEU A 87 8.93 -15.79 3.65
C LEU A 87 8.24 -16.81 2.73
N ASP A 88 8.24 -18.09 3.10
CA ASP A 88 7.58 -19.15 2.34
C ASP A 88 6.06 -18.95 2.25
N LEU A 89 5.44 -18.50 3.34
CA LEU A 89 4.01 -18.21 3.37
C LEU A 89 3.68 -17.02 2.47
N LEU A 90 4.46 -15.94 2.55
CA LEU A 90 4.32 -14.76 1.68
C LEU A 90 4.50 -15.14 0.21
N ALA A 91 5.55 -15.91 -0.11
CA ALA A 91 5.82 -16.42 -1.46
C ALA A 91 4.63 -17.19 -2.03
N LYS A 92 3.98 -18.04 -1.22
CA LYS A 92 2.79 -18.81 -1.60
C LYS A 92 1.53 -17.95 -1.71
N SER A 93 1.46 -16.82 -1.00
CA SER A 93 0.32 -15.90 -1.05
C SER A 93 0.35 -14.95 -2.25
N TYR A 94 1.53 -14.54 -2.74
CA TYR A 94 1.64 -13.57 -3.85
C TYR A 94 0.81 -13.91 -5.11
N PRO A 95 0.76 -15.16 -5.60
CA PRO A 95 -0.10 -15.50 -6.74
C PRO A 95 -1.57 -15.17 -6.50
N HIS A 96 -2.09 -15.44 -5.31
CA HIS A 96 -3.47 -15.11 -4.92
C HIS A 96 -3.69 -13.60 -4.81
N LEU A 97 -2.70 -12.88 -4.26
CA LEU A 97 -2.73 -11.42 -4.16
C LEU A 97 -2.67 -10.70 -5.51
N LEU A 98 -2.30 -11.41 -6.59
CA LEU A 98 -2.20 -10.86 -7.94
C LEU A 98 -3.34 -11.35 -8.86
N LEU A 99 -3.72 -12.62 -8.75
CA LEU A 99 -4.51 -13.32 -9.77
C LEU A 99 -5.94 -13.65 -9.34
N ASP A 100 -6.28 -13.55 -8.05
CA ASP A 100 -7.66 -13.78 -7.62
C ASP A 100 -8.58 -12.66 -8.17
N ASP A 101 -9.84 -13.00 -8.46
CA ASP A 101 -10.80 -12.06 -9.09
C ASP A 101 -10.95 -10.75 -8.31
N ALA A 102 -10.94 -10.83 -6.98
CA ALA A 102 -11.01 -9.67 -6.11
C ALA A 102 -9.73 -8.80 -6.17
N ALA A 103 -8.55 -9.43 -6.29
CA ALA A 103 -7.29 -8.71 -6.51
C ALA A 103 -7.34 -7.97 -7.84
N ILE A 104 -7.71 -8.68 -8.91
CA ILE A 104 -7.85 -8.13 -10.26
C ILE A 104 -8.86 -6.97 -10.29
N ALA A 105 -9.98 -7.09 -9.56
CA ALA A 105 -10.95 -6.01 -9.45
C ALA A 105 -10.37 -4.77 -8.77
N GLY A 106 -9.57 -4.94 -7.71
CA GLY A 106 -8.86 -3.86 -7.04
C GLY A 106 -7.83 -3.18 -7.93
N TYR A 107 -6.97 -3.95 -8.61
CA TYR A 107 -6.01 -3.40 -9.59
C TYR A 107 -6.72 -2.70 -10.75
N ARG A 108 -7.84 -3.25 -11.24
CA ARG A 108 -8.64 -2.61 -12.29
C ARG A 108 -9.16 -1.25 -11.83
N LYS A 109 -9.68 -1.15 -10.61
CA LYS A 109 -10.12 0.13 -10.02
C LYS A 109 -8.94 1.09 -9.91
N PHE A 110 -7.78 0.62 -9.44
CA PHE A 110 -6.56 1.44 -9.38
C PHE A 110 -6.19 2.01 -10.76
N PHE A 111 -6.11 1.17 -11.81
CA PHE A 111 -5.77 1.62 -13.15
C PHE A 111 -6.83 2.57 -13.74
N GLN A 112 -8.12 2.35 -13.44
CA GLN A 112 -9.17 3.28 -13.84
C GLN A 112 -8.98 4.67 -13.22
N GLU A 113 -8.63 4.73 -11.93
CA GLU A 113 -8.33 6.00 -11.27
C GLU A 113 -7.06 6.64 -11.83
N LEU A 114 -6.00 5.85 -12.05
CA LEU A 114 -4.77 6.30 -12.67
C LEU A 114 -5.04 6.94 -14.05
N PHE A 115 -5.82 6.28 -14.91
CA PHE A 115 -6.16 6.80 -16.24
C PHE A 115 -7.12 7.99 -16.22
N SER A 116 -7.89 8.16 -15.14
CA SER A 116 -8.76 9.33 -14.99
C SER A 116 -7.98 10.64 -14.77
N CYS A 117 -6.73 10.54 -14.31
CA CYS A 117 -5.85 11.68 -14.09
C CYS A 117 -5.02 11.97 -15.35
N THR A 118 -5.58 12.79 -16.25
CA THR A 118 -4.93 13.13 -17.53
C THR A 118 -3.89 14.25 -17.41
N GLU A 119 -3.91 15.00 -16.30
CA GLU A 119 -2.99 16.11 -16.05
C GLU A 119 -2.42 16.03 -14.62
N GLY A 120 -1.14 16.36 -14.49
CA GLY A 120 -0.43 16.41 -13.21
C GLY A 120 0.17 15.07 -12.77
N ALA A 121 0.37 14.94 -11.46
CA ALA A 121 0.94 13.74 -10.85
C ALA A 121 -0.10 12.92 -10.11
N VAL A 122 0.14 11.61 -10.07
CA VAL A 122 -0.60 10.64 -9.27
C VAL A 122 0.33 10.09 -8.20
N LEU A 123 -0.15 10.10 -6.96
CA LEU A 123 0.50 9.51 -5.80
C LEU A 123 -0.30 8.29 -5.35
N TRP A 124 0.36 7.16 -5.11
CA TRP A 124 -0.22 6.07 -4.34
C TRP A 124 0.64 5.73 -3.14
N HIS A 125 -0.01 5.36 -2.05
CA HIS A 125 0.67 4.98 -0.82
C HIS A 125 -0.13 3.94 -0.04
N CYS A 126 0.58 3.31 0.88
CA CYS A 126 0.05 2.49 1.96
C CYS A 126 0.88 2.85 3.20
N SER A 127 0.66 2.18 4.33
CA SER A 127 1.29 2.51 5.62
C SER A 127 2.81 2.69 5.51
N LEU A 128 3.49 1.79 4.79
CA LEU A 128 4.96 1.81 4.62
C LEU A 128 5.41 2.05 3.18
N GLY A 129 4.50 2.12 2.21
CA GLY A 129 4.85 2.20 0.79
C GLY A 129 5.52 0.94 0.22
N ARG A 130 5.59 -0.16 0.98
CA ARG A 130 6.28 -1.40 0.60
C ARG A 130 5.35 -2.41 -0.06
N GLY A 131 4.53 -3.11 0.74
CA GLY A 131 3.83 -4.33 0.33
C GLY A 131 2.91 -4.13 -0.88
N TRP A 132 1.71 -3.61 -0.63
CA TRP A 132 0.72 -3.46 -1.69
C TRP A 132 1.11 -2.40 -2.74
N CYS A 133 1.66 -1.27 -2.30
CA CYS A 133 2.11 -0.20 -3.18
C CYS A 133 3.27 -0.62 -4.09
N GLY A 134 4.18 -1.47 -3.60
CA GLY A 134 5.24 -2.05 -4.41
C GLY A 134 4.68 -2.96 -5.51
N MET A 135 3.69 -3.81 -5.19
CA MET A 135 3.04 -4.65 -6.21
C MET A 135 2.32 -3.81 -7.28
N VAL A 136 1.60 -2.77 -6.87
CA VAL A 136 0.97 -1.85 -7.81
C VAL A 136 2.00 -1.14 -8.70
N SER A 137 3.12 -0.68 -8.15
CA SER A 137 4.22 -0.09 -8.94
C SER A 137 4.75 -1.06 -9.98
N MET A 138 5.03 -2.31 -9.60
CA MET A 138 5.51 -3.32 -10.55
C MET A 138 4.54 -3.55 -11.70
N LEU A 139 3.23 -3.57 -11.43
CA LEU A 139 2.20 -3.70 -12.47
C LEU A 139 2.15 -2.48 -13.39
N VAL A 140 2.25 -1.26 -12.83
CA VAL A 140 2.28 -0.01 -13.59
C VAL A 140 3.52 0.05 -14.49
N GLU A 141 4.69 -0.24 -13.97
CA GLU A 141 5.95 -0.23 -14.71
C GLU A 141 5.96 -1.31 -15.80
N THR A 142 5.43 -2.49 -15.50
CA THR A 142 5.23 -3.55 -16.50
C THR A 142 4.31 -3.08 -17.62
N ALA A 143 3.19 -2.41 -17.30
CA ALA A 143 2.27 -1.87 -18.30
C ALA A 143 2.92 -0.76 -19.15
N LEU A 144 3.88 -0.03 -18.60
CA LEU A 144 4.70 0.97 -19.28
C LEU A 144 5.88 0.34 -20.06
N SER A 145 6.01 -0.98 -20.07
CA SER A 145 7.10 -1.72 -20.72
C SER A 145 8.50 -1.38 -20.19
N VAL A 146 8.59 -1.03 -18.90
CA VAL A 146 9.88 -0.82 -18.22
C VAL A 146 10.64 -2.17 -18.15
N PRO A 147 11.97 -2.19 -18.36
CA PRO A 147 12.77 -3.40 -18.23
C PRO A 147 12.65 -4.03 -16.84
N TYR A 148 12.59 -5.36 -16.78
CA TYR A 148 12.43 -6.09 -15.51
C TYR A 148 13.51 -5.73 -14.46
N ALA A 149 14.76 -5.53 -14.89
CA ALA A 149 15.84 -5.14 -13.99
C ALA A 149 15.57 -3.79 -13.30
N ASP A 150 15.01 -2.82 -14.04
CA ASP A 150 14.68 -1.51 -13.48
C ASP A 150 13.46 -1.58 -12.54
N ILE A 151 12.49 -2.46 -12.84
CA ILE A 151 11.34 -2.76 -11.97
C ILE A 151 11.82 -3.38 -10.64
N GLU A 152 12.75 -4.33 -10.73
CA GLU A 152 13.35 -4.96 -9.56
C GLU A 152 14.13 -3.95 -8.71
N ASP A 153 14.94 -3.09 -9.36
CA ASP A 153 15.69 -2.03 -8.69
C ASP A 153 14.76 -1.01 -8.00
N ASP A 154 13.67 -0.56 -8.65
CA ASP A 154 12.67 0.31 -8.01
C ASP A 154 12.02 -0.38 -6.81
N HIS A 155 11.60 -1.63 -6.97
CA HIS A 155 10.96 -2.39 -5.90
C HIS A 155 11.88 -2.52 -4.68
N LEU A 156 13.14 -2.90 -4.93
CA LEU A 156 14.16 -3.10 -3.89
C LEU A 156 14.69 -1.80 -3.29
N ALA A 157 14.62 -0.67 -4.00
CA ALA A 157 15.00 0.65 -3.47
C ALA A 157 14.25 0.99 -2.17
N THR A 158 13.06 0.45 -2.00
CA THR A 158 12.28 0.55 -0.76
C THR A 158 13.07 0.08 0.47
N ASN A 159 13.97 -0.90 0.35
CA ASN A 159 14.85 -1.37 1.45
C ASN A 159 15.81 -0.28 1.95
N THR A 160 16.19 0.65 1.08
CA THR A 160 17.01 1.81 1.43
C THR A 160 16.19 2.89 2.14
N TYR A 161 14.96 3.15 1.68
CA TYR A 161 14.17 4.31 2.12
C TYR A 161 13.20 4.04 3.28
N CYS A 162 12.96 2.79 3.67
CA CYS A 162 12.05 2.45 4.77
C CYS A 162 12.53 1.27 5.65
N PRO A 163 13.82 1.15 6.04
CA PRO A 163 14.44 -0.11 6.50
C PRO A 163 13.60 -0.95 7.47
N ILE A 164 13.73 -2.28 7.42
CA ILE A 164 12.93 -3.22 8.25
C ILE A 164 13.02 -2.89 9.75
N ALA A 165 14.15 -2.38 10.23
CA ALA A 165 14.33 -1.94 11.62
C ALA A 165 13.36 -0.81 12.04
N GLU A 166 12.91 0.01 11.09
CA GLU A 166 12.00 1.13 11.32
C GLU A 166 10.53 0.69 11.27
N VAL A 167 10.22 -0.42 10.60
CA VAL A 167 8.88 -1.02 10.53
C VAL A 167 8.37 -1.42 11.92
N GLY A 168 9.27 -1.88 12.79
CA GLY A 168 8.97 -2.24 14.18
C GLY A 168 8.56 -1.06 15.08
N ASN A 169 8.84 0.19 14.66
CA ASN A 169 8.59 1.41 15.43
C ASN A 169 7.39 2.23 14.91
N SER A 170 6.92 1.97 13.69
CA SER A 170 5.72 2.58 13.11
C SER A 170 4.47 2.06 13.82
N GLY A 171 4.08 2.75 14.89
CA GLY A 171 3.02 2.35 15.82
C GLY A 171 1.68 1.97 15.19
N ALA A 172 1.33 2.45 13.98
CA ALA A 172 0.09 2.07 13.29
C ALA A 172 0.12 0.64 12.69
N SER A 173 1.28 0.17 12.24
CA SER A 173 1.44 -1.16 11.60
C SER A 173 1.38 -2.32 12.59
N MET A 174 1.68 -2.08 13.87
CA MET A 174 1.52 -3.09 14.92
C MET A 174 0.33 -2.81 15.84
N ARG A 175 -0.01 -1.55 16.18
CA ARG A 175 -1.10 -1.32 17.14
C ARG A 175 -2.47 -1.64 16.58
N SER A 176 -2.77 -1.43 15.30
CA SER A 176 -4.04 -1.87 14.70
C SER A 176 -4.18 -3.41 14.63
N ALA A 177 -3.04 -4.13 14.56
CA ALA A 177 -3.00 -5.59 14.69
C ALA A 177 -3.14 -6.09 16.15
N PHE A 178 -2.89 -5.22 17.15
CA PHE A 178 -2.86 -5.59 18.58
C PHE A 178 -3.90 -4.86 19.46
N SER A 179 -4.61 -3.84 18.96
CA SER A 179 -5.54 -3.01 19.76
C SER A 179 -6.88 -3.70 20.07
N GLY A 180 -7.12 -4.90 19.49
CA GLY A 180 -8.26 -5.76 19.81
C GLY A 180 -8.04 -6.77 20.94
N PHE A 181 -6.88 -6.79 21.62
CA PHE A 181 -6.51 -7.82 22.61
C PHE A 181 -6.23 -7.29 24.02
N HIS A 182 -7.04 -6.32 24.48
CA HIS A 182 -7.18 -6.03 25.91
C HIS A 182 -8.63 -6.15 26.36
N ALA A 183 -9.05 -7.39 26.64
CA ALA A 183 -9.89 -7.83 27.75
C ALA A 183 -9.99 -9.36 27.74
#